data_AF-A0A9D2D6B2-F1
#
_entry.id   AF-A0A9D2D6B2-F1
#
_cell.length_a   1.000
_cell.length_b   1.000
_cell.length_c   1.000
_cell.angle_alpha   90.00
_cell.angle_beta   90.00
_cell.angle_gamma   90.00
#
_symmetry.space_group_name_H-M   'P 1'
#
loop_
_entity.id
_entity.type
_entity.pdbx_description
1 polymer ?
#
loop_
_entity_poly.entity_id
_entity_poly.type
_entity_poly.pdbx_seq_one_letter_code
_entity_poly.pdbx_strand_id
1 'polypeptide(L)'
;QDIRSMLGDVKIDEKKAKEYFLRERTKCGEQNRLSDEKQLRALSNRLTELDKLIQSAFEEKVLGNLPDSVCKSLCEKYQLEKEGAERQIAELKKRLSDTDCIDAEVEEYIMRLKRYAKCEELTREMCLQLIEFITVGEKPADNKPREIHIYYKLISGQTLADYREQITK
;
A
#
# COMPACT_ATOMS: atom_id res chain seq x y z
N GLN A 1 -9.27 23.89 22.67
CA GLN A 1 -8.48 24.53 21.59
C GLN A 1 -9.23 24.30 20.30
N ASP A 2 -9.56 25.38 19.59
CA ASP A 2 -10.25 25.31 18.29
C ASP A 2 -9.28 24.79 17.22
N ILE A 3 -9.77 23.97 16.29
CA ILE A 3 -8.97 23.39 15.20
C ILE A 3 -8.34 24.52 14.37
N ARG A 4 -9.07 25.64 14.25
CA ARG A 4 -8.62 26.89 13.62
C ARG A 4 -7.46 27.57 14.36
N SER A 5 -7.45 27.49 15.70
CA SER A 5 -6.37 28.05 16.53
C SER A 5 -5.11 27.18 16.52
N MET A 6 -5.23 25.87 16.32
CA MET A 6 -4.09 24.97 16.09
C MET A 6 -3.52 25.07 14.66
N LEU A 7 -4.35 25.45 13.69
CA LEU A 7 -3.97 25.76 12.31
C LEU A 7 -3.43 27.19 12.12
N GLY A 8 -3.28 27.96 13.21
CA GLY A 8 -2.92 29.38 13.19
C GLY A 8 -1.75 29.68 12.25
N ASP A 9 -2.02 30.47 11.20
CA ASP A 9 -1.09 30.87 10.14
C ASP A 9 -0.10 29.78 9.70
N VAL A 10 -0.50 28.51 9.78
CA VAL A 10 0.24 27.42 9.17
C VAL A 10 -0.05 27.56 7.69
N LYS A 11 0.71 28.44 7.02
CA LYS A 11 1.02 28.25 5.60
C LYS A 11 1.38 26.78 5.50
N ILE A 12 0.47 25.97 4.95
CA ILE A 12 0.73 24.56 4.72
C ILE A 12 2.04 24.54 3.96
N ASP A 13 3.11 24.15 4.64
CA ASP A 13 4.42 24.09 4.05
C ASP A 13 4.35 22.90 3.11
N GLU A 14 4.03 23.19 1.85
CA GLU A 14 3.82 22.20 0.80
C GLU A 14 5.00 21.23 0.72
N LYS A 15 6.19 21.70 1.07
CA LYS A 15 7.40 20.91 1.15
C LYS A 15 7.36 19.90 2.31
N LYS A 16 6.98 20.33 3.52
CA LYS A 16 6.82 19.42 4.67
C LYS A 16 5.64 18.46 4.51
N ALA A 17 4.53 18.92 3.92
CA ALA A 17 3.38 18.07 3.63
C ALA A 17 3.74 16.98 2.59
N LYS A 18 4.50 17.35 1.55
CA LYS A 18 5.05 16.42 0.56
C LYS A 18 6.02 15.43 1.20
N GLU A 19 6.96 15.89 2.02
CA GLU A 19 7.92 15.02 2.72
C GLU A 19 7.23 14.05 3.69
N TYR A 20 6.19 14.49 4.42
CA TYR A 20 5.42 13.64 5.31
C TYR A 20 4.64 12.56 4.56
N PHE A 21 3.92 12.95 3.48
CA PHE A 21 3.19 12.01 2.63
C PHE A 21 4.13 10.98 2.00
N LEU A 22 5.29 11.44 1.52
CA LEU A 22 6.30 10.54 0.95
C LEU A 22 6.78 9.56 2.03
N ARG A 23 7.14 10.03 3.22
CA ARG A 23 7.67 9.20 4.33
C ARG A 23 6.70 8.15 4.82
N GLU A 24 5.41 8.47 4.97
CA GLU A 24 4.40 7.50 5.41
C GLU A 24 4.10 6.47 4.31
N ARG A 25 4.09 6.87 3.03
CA ARG A 25 4.02 5.92 1.92
C ARG A 25 5.29 5.07 1.78
N THR A 26 6.48 5.61 2.06
CA THR A 26 7.71 4.80 2.03
C THR A 26 7.64 3.67 3.04
N LYS A 27 7.08 3.91 4.24
CA LYS A 27 6.95 2.88 5.28
C LYS A 27 5.98 1.74 4.92
N CYS A 28 4.79 2.07 4.42
CA CYS A 28 3.72 1.07 4.19
C CYS A 28 3.72 0.53 2.74
N GLY A 29 4.05 1.39 1.77
CA GLY A 29 4.06 1.07 0.35
C GLY A 29 5.29 0.28 -0.07
N GLU A 30 6.50 0.64 0.41
CA GLU A 30 7.71 -0.04 -0.07
C GLU A 30 7.82 -1.49 0.37
N GLN A 31 7.35 -1.86 1.56
CA GLN A 31 7.40 -3.28 1.96
C GLN A 31 6.57 -4.16 1.02
N ASN A 32 5.35 -3.72 0.68
CA ASN A 32 4.49 -4.43 -0.25
C ASN A 32 5.06 -4.39 -1.67
N ARG A 33 5.59 -3.24 -2.10
CA ARG A 33 6.21 -3.09 -3.44
C ARG A 33 7.45 -3.95 -3.60
N LEU A 34 8.34 -3.97 -2.61
CA LEU A 34 9.56 -4.79 -2.59
C LEU A 34 9.22 -6.29 -2.57
N SER A 35 8.18 -6.68 -1.83
CA SER A 35 7.67 -8.05 -1.82
C SER A 35 7.15 -8.45 -3.21
N ASP A 36 6.31 -7.62 -3.83
CA ASP A 36 5.77 -7.86 -5.16
C ASP A 36 6.87 -7.88 -6.24
N GLU A 37 7.85 -6.98 -6.17
CA GLU A 37 9.03 -6.98 -7.05
C GLU A 37 9.91 -8.23 -6.86
N LYS A 38 10.05 -8.72 -5.63
CA LYS A 38 10.78 -9.97 -5.34
C LYS A 38 10.04 -11.18 -5.88
N GLN A 39 8.71 -11.24 -5.71
CA GLN A 39 7.87 -12.29 -6.28
C GLN A 39 7.91 -12.28 -7.81
N LEU A 40 7.87 -11.09 -8.43
CA LEU A 40 7.97 -10.94 -9.87
C LEU A 40 9.32 -11.47 -10.40
N ARG A 41 10.43 -11.14 -9.73
CA ARG A 41 11.75 -11.70 -10.07
C ARG A 41 11.79 -13.23 -9.93
N ALA A 42 11.24 -13.78 -8.85
CA ALA A 42 11.19 -15.22 -8.65
C ALA A 42 10.39 -15.94 -9.75
N LEU A 43 9.21 -15.42 -10.11
CA LEU A 43 8.39 -15.97 -11.20
C LEU A 43 9.06 -15.84 -12.57
N SER A 44 9.74 -14.71 -12.84
CA SER A 44 10.50 -14.54 -14.08
C SER A 44 11.67 -15.52 -14.19
N ASN A 45 12.37 -15.77 -13.08
CA ASN A 45 13.43 -16.77 -13.04
C ASN A 45 12.86 -18.18 -13.27
N ARG A 46 11.73 -18.51 -12.64
CA ARG A 46 11.04 -19.79 -12.84
C ARG A 46 10.64 -20.01 -14.29
N LEU A 47 10.12 -18.98 -14.97
CA LEU A 47 9.83 -19.05 -16.41
C LEU A 47 11.08 -19.35 -17.24
N THR A 48 12.19 -18.69 -16.93
CA THR A 48 13.47 -18.91 -17.62
C THR A 48 13.99 -20.32 -17.40
N GLU A 49 13.82 -20.88 -16.19
CA GLU A 49 14.16 -22.27 -15.89
C GLU A 49 13.26 -23.26 -16.64
N LEU A 50 11.96 -22.98 -16.70
CA LEU A 50 11.01 -23.80 -17.46
C LEU A 50 11.38 -23.84 -18.95
N ASP A 51 11.71 -22.69 -19.55
CA ASP A 51 12.15 -22.63 -20.94
C ASP A 51 13.43 -23.47 -21.19
N LYS A 52 14.39 -23.45 -20.25
CA LYS A 52 15.60 -24.29 -20.32
C LYS A 52 15.29 -25.78 -20.18
N LEU A 53 14.40 -26.16 -19.26
CA LEU A 53 13.99 -27.55 -19.07
C LEU A 53 13.27 -28.09 -20.31
N ILE A 54 12.39 -27.29 -20.92
CA ILE A 54 11.73 -27.62 -22.18
C ILE A 54 12.78 -27.83 -23.28
N GLN A 55 13.73 -26.91 -23.42
CA GLN A 55 14.80 -27.03 -24.40
C GLN A 55 15.61 -28.32 -24.22
N SER A 56 16.03 -28.63 -22.99
CA SER A 56 16.76 -29.86 -22.66
C SER A 56 15.94 -31.13 -22.97
N ALA A 57 14.63 -31.13 -22.67
CA ALA A 57 13.76 -32.25 -22.97
C ALA A 57 13.61 -32.48 -24.49
N PHE A 58 13.58 -31.40 -25.28
CA PHE A 58 13.61 -31.47 -26.74
C PHE A 58 14.94 -32.02 -27.27
N GLU A 59 16.07 -31.61 -26.70
CA GLU A 59 17.40 -32.11 -27.07
C GLU A 59 17.52 -33.62 -26.79
N GLU A 60 17.09 -34.10 -25.61
CA GLU A 60 17.05 -35.54 -25.29
C GLU A 60 16.10 -36.32 -26.20
N LYS A 61 15.00 -35.69 -26.62
CA LYS A 61 14.05 -36.27 -27.56
C LYS A 61 14.66 -36.44 -28.95
N VAL A 62 15.36 -35.44 -29.47
CA VAL A 62 16.06 -35.49 -30.77
C VAL A 62 17.17 -36.54 -30.74
N LEU A 63 17.84 -36.73 -29.60
CA LEU A 63 18.85 -37.77 -29.39
C LEU A 63 18.27 -39.19 -29.27
N GLY A 64 16.95 -39.35 -29.26
CA GLY A 64 16.28 -40.66 -29.18
C GLY A 64 16.21 -41.26 -27.77
N ASN A 65 16.68 -40.53 -26.75
CA ASN A 65 16.69 -40.99 -25.36
C ASN A 65 15.33 -40.82 -24.66
N LEU A 66 14.42 -40.02 -25.25
CA LEU A 66 13.10 -39.72 -24.68
C LEU A 66 11.95 -40.27 -25.56
N PRO A 67 11.06 -41.11 -25.02
CA PRO A 67 9.85 -41.55 -25.73
C PRO A 67 8.90 -40.38 -26.05
N ASP A 68 8.20 -40.45 -27.20
CA ASP A 68 7.26 -39.40 -27.64
C ASP A 68 6.15 -39.10 -26.63
N SER A 69 5.62 -40.15 -25.99
CA SER A 69 4.55 -40.03 -25.00
C SER A 69 4.98 -39.22 -23.77
N VAL A 70 6.23 -39.39 -23.34
CA VAL A 70 6.81 -38.69 -22.19
C VAL A 70 7.09 -37.23 -22.54
N CYS A 71 7.63 -36.96 -23.73
CA CYS A 71 7.87 -35.60 -24.22
C CYS A 71 6.58 -34.77 -24.30
N LYS A 72 5.51 -35.34 -24.89
CA LYS A 72 4.20 -34.67 -24.96
C LYS A 72 3.64 -34.35 -23.57
N SER A 73 3.67 -35.30 -22.65
CA SER A 73 3.15 -35.08 -21.28
C SER A 73 3.95 -34.02 -20.52
N LEU A 74 5.28 -33.96 -20.70
CA LEU A 74 6.13 -32.92 -20.10
C LEU A 74 5.84 -31.55 -20.69
N CYS A 75 5.72 -31.45 -22.02
CA CYS A 75 5.39 -30.21 -22.70
C CYS A 75 4.04 -29.65 -22.24
N GLU A 76 3.01 -30.49 -22.15
CA GLU A 76 1.68 -30.07 -21.66
C GLU A 76 1.72 -29.54 -20.23
N LYS A 77 2.44 -30.22 -19.32
CA LYS A 77 2.60 -29.78 -17.93
C LYS A 77 3.34 -28.44 -17.83
N TYR A 78 4.44 -28.29 -18.57
CA TYR A 78 5.22 -27.05 -18.53
C TYR A 78 4.48 -25.89 -19.21
N GLN A 79 3.70 -26.15 -20.26
CA GLN A 79 2.85 -25.14 -20.88
C GLN A 79 1.79 -24.63 -19.90
N LEU A 80 1.12 -25.52 -19.17
CA LEU A 80 0.18 -25.14 -18.11
C LEU A 80 0.83 -24.32 -16.99
N GLU A 81 2.03 -24.72 -16.56
CA GLU A 81 2.78 -23.98 -15.53
C GLU A 81 3.19 -22.58 -16.03
N LYS A 82 3.65 -22.47 -17.28
CA LYS A 82 4.01 -21.22 -17.94
C LYS A 82 2.82 -20.25 -18.00
N GLU A 83 1.66 -20.72 -18.45
CA GLU A 83 0.43 -19.92 -18.50
C GLU A 83 -0.05 -19.48 -17.10
N GLY A 84 0.18 -20.29 -16.08
CA GLY A 84 -0.07 -19.93 -14.68
C GLY A 84 0.86 -18.80 -14.20
N ALA A 85 2.16 -18.96 -14.43
CA ALA A 85 3.18 -17.98 -14.03
C ALA A 85 3.02 -16.65 -14.78
N GLU A 86 2.73 -16.68 -16.08
CA GLU A 86 2.49 -15.48 -16.89
C GLU A 86 1.27 -14.68 -16.40
N ARG A 87 0.18 -15.37 -16.02
CA ARG A 87 -0.98 -14.72 -15.41
C ARG A 87 -0.63 -14.03 -14.09
N GLN A 88 0.09 -14.72 -13.20
CA GLN A 88 0.53 -14.14 -11.93
C GLN A 88 1.45 -12.93 -12.12
N ILE A 89 2.36 -12.98 -13.10
CA ILE A 89 3.22 -11.85 -13.44
C ILE A 89 2.39 -10.67 -13.96
N ALA A 90 1.38 -10.91 -14.80
CA ALA A 90 0.50 -9.85 -15.30
C ALA A 90 -0.28 -9.17 -14.17
N GLU A 91 -0.81 -9.95 -13.22
CA GLU A 91 -1.49 -9.41 -12.04
C GLU A 91 -0.55 -8.60 -11.14
N LEU A 92 0.65 -9.12 -10.86
CA LEU A 92 1.67 -8.41 -10.07
C LEU A 92 2.10 -7.11 -10.74
N LYS A 93 2.35 -7.13 -12.06
CA LYS A 93 2.68 -5.91 -12.83
C LYS A 93 1.56 -4.89 -12.79
N LYS A 94 0.30 -5.32 -12.87
CA LYS A 94 -0.85 -4.42 -12.78
C LYS A 94 -0.92 -3.77 -11.39
N ARG A 95 -0.78 -4.56 -10.32
CA ARG A 95 -0.77 -4.05 -8.93
C ARG A 95 0.37 -3.06 -8.68
N LEU A 96 1.56 -3.32 -9.24
CA LEU A 96 2.69 -2.41 -9.19
C LEU A 96 2.42 -1.12 -9.98
N SER A 97 1.88 -1.24 -11.20
CA SER A 97 1.54 -0.08 -12.06
C SER A 97 0.46 0.81 -11.44
N ASP A 98 -0.54 0.23 -10.77
CA ASP A 98 -1.58 0.98 -10.06
C ASP A 98 -1.00 1.76 -8.86
N THR A 99 0.17 1.33 -8.34
CA THR A 99 0.86 1.95 -7.20
C THR A 99 1.79 3.10 -7.63
N ASP A 100 2.15 3.18 -8.91
CA ASP A 100 3.18 4.10 -9.43
C ASP A 100 2.67 5.53 -9.74
N CYS A 101 1.40 5.85 -9.48
CA CYS A 101 0.86 7.21 -9.66
C CYS A 101 1.21 8.16 -8.48
N ILE A 102 2.46 8.10 -8.02
CA ILE A 102 2.93 8.78 -6.80
C ILE A 102 2.83 10.31 -6.92
N ASP A 103 3.18 10.87 -8.09
CA ASP A 103 3.24 12.32 -8.26
C ASP A 103 1.85 12.96 -8.36
N ALA A 104 0.91 12.31 -9.06
CA ALA A 104 -0.46 12.81 -9.19
C ALA A 104 -1.22 12.76 -7.85
N GLU A 105 -0.99 11.72 -7.04
CA GLU A 105 -1.59 11.59 -5.71
C GLU A 105 -1.03 12.60 -4.71
N VAL A 106 0.27 12.92 -4.77
CA VAL A 106 0.89 13.98 -3.95
C VAL A 106 0.27 15.33 -4.27
N GLU A 107 0.09 15.64 -5.55
CA GLU A 107 -0.46 16.91 -6.00
C GLU A 107 -1.95 17.02 -5.63
N GLU A 108 -2.71 15.93 -5.75
CA GLU A 108 -4.10 15.85 -5.28
C GLU A 108 -4.20 15.99 -3.75
N TYR A 109 -3.28 15.38 -2.99
CA TYR A 109 -3.20 15.51 -1.54
C TYR A 109 -2.97 16.97 -1.12
N ILE A 110 -2.01 17.66 -1.75
CA ILE A 110 -1.73 19.08 -1.48
C ILE A 110 -2.93 19.96 -1.85
N MET A 111 -3.57 19.70 -3.00
CA MET A 111 -4.77 20.43 -3.42
C MET A 111 -5.93 20.26 -2.42
N ARG A 112 -6.14 19.03 -1.92
CA ARG A 112 -7.14 18.74 -0.89
C ARG A 112 -6.83 19.49 0.41
N LEU A 113 -5.57 19.49 0.88
CA LEU A 113 -5.17 20.24 2.07
C LEU A 113 -5.40 21.76 1.92
N LYS A 114 -5.09 22.33 0.75
CA LYS A 114 -5.37 23.74 0.44
C LYS A 114 -6.87 24.06 0.45
N ARG A 115 -7.70 23.12 -0.03
CA ARG A 115 -9.17 23.25 0.00
C ARG A 115 -9.70 23.21 1.43
N TYR A 116 -9.13 22.36 2.27
CA TYR A 116 -9.50 22.24 3.69
C TYR A 116 -9.07 23.47 4.52
N ALA A 117 -7.92 24.08 4.20
CA ALA A 117 -7.48 25.31 4.85
C ALA A 117 -8.37 26.53 4.55
N LYS A 118 -9.14 26.50 3.46
CA LYS A 118 -10.04 27.60 3.05
C LYS A 118 -11.51 27.33 3.40
N CYS A 119 -11.85 26.17 3.97
CA CYS A 119 -13.23 25.79 4.21
C CYS A 119 -13.74 26.35 5.55
N GLU A 120 -14.89 27.04 5.53
CA GLU A 120 -15.48 27.63 6.74
C GLU A 120 -16.19 26.59 7.61
N GLU A 121 -16.72 25.51 7.03
CA GLU A 121 -17.42 24.44 7.77
C GLU A 121 -16.78 23.07 7.57
N LEU A 122 -16.73 22.27 8.65
CA LEU A 122 -16.15 20.93 8.65
C LEU A 122 -17.19 19.91 8.15
N THR A 123 -17.03 19.39 6.93
CA THR A 123 -17.94 18.36 6.39
C THR A 123 -17.61 16.97 6.94
N ARG A 124 -18.61 16.07 6.98
CA ARG A 124 -18.44 14.69 7.45
C ARG A 124 -17.35 13.94 6.69
N GLU A 125 -17.25 14.17 5.39
CA GLU A 125 -16.22 13.58 4.53
C GLU A 125 -14.81 14.05 4.94
N MET A 126 -14.66 15.35 5.27
CA MET A 126 -13.41 15.89 5.79
C MET A 126 -13.00 15.26 7.11
N CYS A 127 -13.95 15.05 8.04
CA CYS A 127 -13.68 14.39 9.33
C CYS A 127 -13.11 12.98 9.14
N LEU A 128 -13.73 12.17 8.28
CA LEU A 128 -13.29 10.80 8.02
C LEU A 128 -11.88 10.75 7.40
N GLN A 129 -11.54 11.77 6.63
CA GLN A 129 -10.22 11.87 6.01
C GLN A 129 -9.16 12.38 6.98
N LEU A 130 -9.45 13.40 7.79
CA LEU A 130 -8.48 14.07 8.67
C LEU A 130 -8.26 13.36 10.01
N ILE A 131 -9.27 12.67 10.53
CA ILE A 131 -9.24 12.07 11.86
C ILE A 131 -8.80 10.61 11.75
N GLU A 132 -7.77 10.23 12.50
CA GLU A 132 -7.32 8.85 12.64
C GLU A 132 -8.23 8.10 13.61
N PHE A 133 -8.43 8.65 14.81
CA PHE A 133 -9.36 8.13 15.80
C PHE A 133 -9.83 9.21 16.76
N ILE A 134 -10.96 8.93 17.42
CA ILE A 134 -11.54 9.79 18.46
C ILE A 134 -11.61 8.97 19.74
N THR A 135 -11.07 9.52 20.81
CA THR A 135 -11.22 8.93 22.15
C THR A 135 -12.26 9.73 22.91
N VAL A 136 -13.15 9.00 23.56
CA VAL A 136 -14.23 9.58 24.33
C VAL A 136 -14.01 9.15 25.76
N GLY A 137 -13.74 10.12 26.65
CA GLY A 137 -13.50 9.88 28.06
C GLY A 137 -14.70 9.23 28.76
N GLU A 138 -14.52 8.83 30.01
CA GLU A 138 -15.60 8.22 30.80
C GLU A 138 -16.81 9.17 30.94
N LYS A 139 -18.01 8.59 31.12
CA LYS A 139 -19.22 9.38 31.32
C LYS A 139 -19.20 9.95 32.74
N PRO A 140 -19.09 11.27 32.92
CA PRO A 140 -19.09 11.84 34.27
C PRO A 140 -20.47 11.64 34.93
N ALA A 141 -20.45 11.35 36.24
CA ALA A 141 -21.66 11.17 37.06
C ALA A 141 -22.33 12.51 37.42
N ASP A 142 -21.53 13.56 37.58
CA ASP A 142 -22.01 14.94 37.60
C ASP A 142 -22.32 15.39 36.17
N ASN A 143 -23.24 16.33 36.01
CA ASN A 143 -23.68 16.92 34.75
C ASN A 143 -22.59 17.78 34.04
N LYS A 144 -21.33 17.35 34.11
CA LYS A 144 -20.13 17.96 33.56
C LYS A 144 -19.97 17.58 32.09
N PRO A 145 -19.37 18.47 31.27
CA PRO A 145 -19.08 18.16 29.88
C PRO A 145 -18.10 16.98 29.79
N ARG A 146 -18.34 16.09 28.81
CA ARG A 146 -17.52 14.90 28.55
C ARG A 146 -16.27 15.31 27.78
N GLU A 147 -15.12 14.75 28.16
CA GLU A 147 -13.87 15.00 27.47
C GLU A 147 -13.77 14.15 26.19
N ILE A 148 -13.44 14.79 25.07
CA ILE A 148 -13.28 14.15 23.76
C ILE A 148 -11.92 14.59 23.22
N HIS A 149 -11.05 13.63 22.90
CA HIS A 149 -9.80 13.90 22.20
C HIS A 149 -9.90 13.39 20.76
N ILE A 150 -9.50 14.25 19.82
CA ILE A 150 -9.50 13.95 18.38
C ILE A 150 -8.05 13.89 17.92
N TYR A 151 -7.66 12.75 17.34
CA TYR A 151 -6.32 12.53 16.83
C TYR A 151 -6.30 12.66 15.31
N TYR A 152 -5.47 13.55 14.79
CA TYR A 152 -5.41 13.87 13.37
C TYR A 152 -4.29 13.12 12.67
N LYS A 153 -4.59 12.53 11.51
CA LYS A 153 -3.63 11.78 10.68
C LYS A 153 -2.37 12.59 10.32
N LEU A 154 -2.52 13.91 10.20
CA LEU A 154 -1.48 14.80 9.70
C LEU A 154 -0.42 15.23 10.73
N ILE A 155 -0.69 15.09 12.04
CA ILE A 155 0.09 15.81 13.05
C ILE A 155 0.63 14.87 14.13
N SER A 156 -0.14 13.87 14.56
CA SER A 156 0.19 13.21 15.81
C SER A 156 1.24 12.11 15.69
N GLY A 157 1.41 11.42 14.56
CA GLY A 157 2.33 10.28 14.45
C GLY A 157 2.11 9.15 15.49
N GLN A 158 1.10 9.32 16.35
CA GLN A 158 0.66 8.43 17.40
C GLN A 158 -0.46 7.57 16.83
N THR A 159 -0.26 6.27 16.87
CA THR A 159 -1.24 5.29 16.45
C THR A 159 -2.20 4.98 17.61
N LEU A 160 -3.36 4.40 17.28
CA LEU A 160 -4.31 3.92 18.29
C LEU A 160 -3.66 2.90 19.25
N ALA A 161 -2.68 2.14 18.77
CA ALA A 161 -1.92 1.19 19.58
C ALA A 161 -1.09 1.88 20.66
N ASP A 162 -0.37 2.95 20.28
CA ASP A 162 0.46 3.74 21.22
C ASP A 162 -0.39 4.35 22.34
N TYR A 163 -1.61 4.82 22.02
CA TYR A 163 -2.53 5.36 23.02
C TYR A 163 -3.10 4.28 23.97
N ARG A 164 -3.41 3.10 23.43
CA ARG A 164 -3.91 1.97 24.25
C ARG A 164 -2.88 1.47 25.25
N GLU A 165 -1.60 1.46 24.88
CA GLU A 165 -0.51 1.09 25.79
C GLU A 165 -0.34 2.11 26.93
N GLN A 166 -0.65 3.39 26.69
CA GLN A 166 -0.53 4.45 27.70
C GLN A 166 -1.63 4.43 28.76
N ILE A 167 -2.84 3.95 28.46
CA ILE A 167 -3.94 3.85 29.44
C ILE A 167 -3.86 2.57 30.27
N THR A 168 -3.18 1.53 29.76
CA THR A 168 -3.11 0.21 30.42
C THR A 168 -2.00 0.14 31.49
N LYS A 169 -1.18 1.19 31.64
CA LYS A 169 -0.20 1.36 32.72
C LYS A 169 -0.75 2.25 33.83
#